data_AF-A0A3A9YQ03-F1
#
_entry.id   AF-A0A3A9YQ03-F1
#
_cell.length_a   1.000
_cell.length_b   1.000
_cell.length_c   1.000
_cell.angle_alpha   90.00
_cell.angle_beta   90.00
_cell.angle_gamma   90.00
#
_symmetry.space_group_name_H-M   'P 1'
#
loop_
_entity.id
_entity.type
_entity.pdbx_description
1 polymer ?
#
loop_
_entity_poly.entity_id
_entity_poly.type
_entity_poly.pdbx_seq_one_letter_code
_entity_poly.pdbx_strand_id
1 'polypeptide(L)' 'MREKLVQNRGKVESGMDRAAHAADSATKGRFKRQIVDGTDKAKTALGRVAGEGRHRKGSRPGS' A
#
# COMPACT_ATOMS: atom_id res chain seq x y z
N MET A 1 13.70 6.86 -16.08
CA MET A 1 12.99 5.72 -15.42
C MET A 1 12.45 6.05 -14.02
N ARG A 2 11.96 7.26 -13.72
CA ARG A 2 11.34 7.59 -12.41
C ARG A 2 9.81 7.72 -12.44
N GLU A 3 9.21 7.83 -13.63
CA GLU A 3 7.77 8.02 -13.83
C GLU A 3 6.91 6.76 -13.59
N LYS A 4 7.42 5.58 -13.96
CA LYS A 4 6.64 4.32 -13.86
C LYS A 4 6.29 3.96 -12.41
N LEU A 5 7.13 4.30 -11.45
CA LEU A 5 6.88 4.04 -10.02
C LEU A 5 5.72 4.88 -9.47
N VAL A 6 5.62 6.15 -9.89
CA VAL A 6 4.55 7.07 -9.44
C VAL A 6 3.21 6.70 -10.07
N GLN A 7 3.20 6.44 -11.38
CA GLN A 7 1.97 6.02 -12.08
C GLN A 7 1.46 4.65 -11.59
N ASN A 8 2.35 3.73 -11.23
CA ASN A 8 1.93 2.45 -10.64
C ASN A 8 1.33 2.64 -9.24
N ARG A 9 1.87 3.58 -8.44
CA ARG A 9 1.37 3.86 -7.09
C ARG A 9 -0.07 4.36 -7.09
N GLY A 10 -0.42 5.29 -7.97
CA GLY A 10 -1.80 5.78 -8.10
C GLY A 10 -2.78 4.70 -8.57
N LYS A 11 -2.36 3.80 -9.47
CA LYS A 11 -3.18 2.65 -9.91
C LYS A 11 -3.37 1.64 -8.78
N VAL A 12 -2.33 1.39 -7.98
CA VAL A 12 -2.40 0.50 -6.82
C VAL A 12 -3.31 1.07 -5.74
N GLU A 13 -3.19 2.37 -5.41
CA GLU A 13 -4.07 3.01 -4.42
C GLU A 13 -5.54 2.98 -4.85
N SER A 14 -5.84 3.30 -6.11
CA SER A 14 -7.21 3.21 -6.64
C SER A 14 -7.77 1.78 -6.65
N GLY A 15 -6.93 0.78 -6.96
CA GLY A 15 -7.29 -0.62 -6.86
C GLY A 15 -7.58 -1.06 -5.42
N MET A 16 -6.77 -0.57 -4.48
CA MET A 16 -6.93 -0.83 -3.04
C MET A 16 -8.27 -0.29 -2.53
N ASP A 17 -8.63 0.94 -2.89
CA ASP A 17 -9.90 1.56 -2.46
C ASP A 17 -11.12 0.84 -3.06
N ARG A 18 -11.02 0.37 -4.31
CA ARG A 18 -12.09 -0.46 -4.93
C ARG A 18 -12.25 -1.80 -4.24
N ALA A 19 -11.14 -2.46 -3.89
CA ALA A 19 -11.18 -3.73 -3.16
C ALA A 19 -11.78 -3.55 -1.76
N ALA A 20 -11.42 -2.47 -1.08
CA ALA A 20 -12.01 -2.10 0.21
C ALA A 20 -13.52 -1.89 0.10
N HIS A 21 -13.97 -1.13 -0.89
CA HIS A 21 -15.40 -0.90 -1.12
C HIS A 21 -16.15 -2.18 -1.51
N ALA A 22 -15.55 -3.06 -2.30
CA ALA A 22 -16.16 -4.34 -2.65
C ALA A 22 -16.32 -5.26 -1.43
N ALA A 23 -15.29 -5.33 -0.58
CA ALA A 23 -15.34 -6.06 0.67
C ALA A 23 -16.37 -5.46 1.65
N ASP A 24 -16.47 -4.14 1.73
CA ASP A 24 -17.45 -3.46 2.57
C ASP A 24 -18.88 -3.76 2.10
N SER A 25 -19.14 -3.64 0.79
CA SER A 25 -20.42 -4.01 0.19
C SER A 25 -20.78 -5.49 0.39
N ALA A 26 -19.84 -6.40 0.16
CA ALA A 26 -20.05 -7.85 0.35
C ALA A 26 -20.37 -8.20 1.82
N THR A 27 -19.77 -7.45 2.74
CA THR A 27 -19.97 -7.65 4.18
C THR A 27 -21.08 -6.77 4.75
N LYS A 28 -21.76 -5.98 3.91
CA LYS A 28 -22.80 -5.02 4.29
C LYS A 28 -22.34 -4.08 5.41
N GLY A 29 -21.08 -3.65 5.37
CA GLY A 29 -20.51 -2.75 6.38
C GLY A 29 -20.11 -3.40 7.70
N ARG A 30 -20.33 -4.72 7.90
CA ARG A 30 -20.04 -5.40 9.18
C ARG A 30 -18.57 -5.35 9.58
N PHE A 31 -17.66 -5.26 8.60
CA PHE A 31 -16.22 -5.21 8.83
C PHE A 31 -15.57 -3.90 8.33
N LYS A 32 -16.37 -2.85 8.10
CA LYS A 32 -15.91 -1.58 7.52
C LYS A 32 -14.62 -1.05 8.17
N ARG A 33 -14.59 -1.05 9.51
CA ARG A 33 -13.43 -0.60 10.29
C ARG A 33 -12.19 -1.45 10.02
N GLN A 34 -12.31 -2.77 10.01
CA GLN A 34 -11.18 -3.68 9.77
C GLN A 34 -10.66 -3.57 8.33
N ILE A 35 -11.57 -3.34 7.37
CA ILE A 35 -11.24 -3.15 5.95
C ILE A 35 -10.47 -1.84 5.74
N VAL A 36 -10.94 -0.74 6.36
CA VAL A 36 -10.23 0.55 6.34
C VAL A 36 -8.86 0.43 7.02
N ASP A 37 -8.82 -0.14 8.24
CA ASP A 37 -7.57 -0.32 8.99
C ASP A 37 -6.55 -1.18 8.21
N GLY A 38 -7.02 -2.24 7.52
CA GLY A 38 -6.19 -3.09 6.67
C GLY A 38 -5.66 -2.36 5.43
N THR A 39 -6.50 -1.52 4.82
CA THR A 39 -6.16 -0.70 3.65
C THR A 39 -5.07 0.33 4.00
N ASP A 40 -5.20 1.00 5.14
CA ASP A 40 -4.23 2.00 5.59
C ASP A 40 -2.87 1.39 5.95
N LYS A 41 -2.88 0.21 6.60
CA LYS A 41 -1.65 -0.55 6.87
C LYS A 41 -0.95 -0.96 5.57
N ALA A 42 -1.70 -1.38 4.56
CA ALA A 42 -1.14 -1.73 3.26
C ALA A 42 -0.58 -0.52 2.52
N LYS A 43 -1.27 0.64 2.52
CA LYS A 43 -0.74 1.90 1.97
C LYS A 43 0.57 2.31 2.65
N THR A 44 0.64 2.15 3.98
CA THR A 44 1.86 2.38 4.76
C THR A 44 2.98 1.42 4.38
N ALA A 45 2.69 0.12 4.26
CA ALA A 45 3.66 -0.90 3.84
C ALA A 45 4.17 -0.65 2.41
N LEU A 46 3.29 -0.29 1.47
CA LEU A 46 3.65 0.13 0.12
C LEU A 46 4.54 1.37 0.13
N GLY A 47 4.27 2.34 1.00
CA GLY A 47 5.14 3.49 1.23
C GLY A 47 6.53 3.09 1.71
N ARG A 48 6.62 2.15 2.66
CA ARG A 48 7.89 1.59 3.14
C ARG A 48 8.64 0.85 2.04
N VAL A 49 8.01 -0.06 1.31
CA VAL A 49 8.64 -0.81 0.21
C VAL A 49 9.10 0.13 -0.92
N ALA A 50 8.28 1.13 -1.27
CA ALA A 50 8.68 2.16 -2.24
C ALA A 50 9.84 3.04 -1.74
N GLY A 51 9.94 3.25 -0.43
CA GLY A 51 11.08 3.91 0.23
C GLY A 51 12.32 3.01 0.35
N GLU A 52 12.14 1.72 0.57
CA GLU A 52 13.20 0.71 0.75
C GLU A 52 13.88 0.35 -0.59
N GLY A 53 13.18 0.53 -1.71
CA GLY A 53 13.77 0.58 -3.04
C GLY A 53 14.78 1.73 -3.23
N ARG A 54 14.82 2.73 -2.34
CA ARG A 54 15.86 3.78 -2.28
C ARG A 54 16.86 3.59 -1.14
N HIS A 55 16.76 2.51 -0.36
CA HIS A 55 17.66 2.24 0.78
C HIS A 55 18.43 0.91 0.69
N ARG A 56 18.38 0.18 -0.43
CA ARG A 56 19.34 -0.92 -0.73
C ARG A 56 20.60 -0.47 -1.46
N LYS A 57 21.17 0.68 -1.06
CA LYS A 57 22.59 1.01 -1.29
C LYS A 57 23.11 1.67 -0.02
N GLY A 58 23.34 0.88 1.03
CA GLY A 58 23.85 1.42 2.29
C GLY A 58 23.92 0.48 3.49
N SER A 59 23.39 -0.74 3.44
CA SER A 59 23.50 -1.65 4.60
C SER A 59 24.77 -2.50 4.53
N ARG A 60 25.88 -1.94 5.06
CA ARG A 60 26.85 -2.70 5.87
C ARG A 60 27.12 -1.91 7.15
N PRO A 61 26.44 -2.22 8.27
CA PRO A 61 26.97 -1.96 9.59
C PRO A 61 27.72 -3.22 10.10
N GLY A 62 28.91 -3.02 10.67
CA GLY A 62 29.71 -4.04 11.36
C GLY A 62 30.71 -4.76 10.43
N SER A 63 32.01 -4.83 10.73
CA SER A 63 32.70 -4.88 12.03
C SER A 63 33.88 -3.91 12.07
#